data_AF-X1K7P3-F1
#
_entry.id   AF-X1K7P3-F1
#
_cell.length_a   1.000
_cell.length_b   1.000
_cell.length_c   1.000
_cell.angle_alpha   90.00
_cell.angle_beta   90.00
_cell.angle_gamma   90.00
#
_symmetry.space_group_name_H-M   'P 1'
#
loop_
_entity.id
_entity.type
_entity.pdbx_description
1 polymer ?
#
loop_
_entity_poly.entity_id
_entity_poly.type
_entity_poly.pdbx_seq_one_letter_code
_entity_poly.pdbx_strand_id
1 'polypeptide(L)' 'MAKVKGPLFSLSAGGKLADTLVYGDWKGIDWVRQYVIPANPKTADQQEQRGFFL' A
#
# COMPACT_ATOMS: atom_id res chain seq x y z
N MET A 1 0.03 -2.85 17.03
CA MET A 1 1.48 -3.02 17.18
C MET A 1 2.17 -1.67 17.15
N ALA A 2 3.11 -1.45 18.07
CA ALA A 2 3.77 -0.17 18.27
C ALA A 2 4.63 0.21 17.04
N LYS A 3 4.53 1.48 16.64
CA LYS A 3 5.34 2.08 15.57
C LYS A 3 6.78 2.16 16.04
N VAL A 4 7.70 1.46 15.39
CA VAL A 4 9.13 1.53 15.71
C VAL A 4 9.66 2.90 15.26
N LYS A 5 10.20 3.67 16.21
CA LYS A 5 10.81 4.99 16.00
C LYS A 5 12.19 4.78 15.38
N GLY A 6 12.36 5.18 14.11
CA GLY A 6 13.67 5.22 13.44
C GLY A 6 13.81 4.25 12.26
N PRO A 7 13.04 4.42 11.18
CA PRO A 7 13.19 3.62 9.95
C PRO A 7 14.54 3.84 9.25
N LEU A 8 15.28 4.90 9.58
CA LEU A 8 16.60 5.21 9.01
C LEU A 8 17.77 4.55 9.77
N PHE A 9 17.51 3.80 10.84
CA PHE A 9 18.54 3.21 11.72
C PHE A 9 18.58 1.67 11.69
N SER A 10 18.17 1.05 10.58
CA SER A 10 18.22 -0.42 10.40
C SER A 10 17.41 -1.23 11.43
N LEU A 11 16.35 -0.62 11.99
CA LEU A 11 15.33 -1.31 12.79
C LEU A 11 14.19 -1.69 11.85
N SER A 12 13.96 -2.99 11.62
CA SER A 12 12.91 -3.48 10.72
C SER A 12 11.54 -2.93 11.14
N ALA A 13 11.01 -1.98 10.37
CA ALA A 13 9.78 -1.26 10.67
C ALA A 13 8.95 -1.12 9.38
N GLY A 14 7.78 -1.74 9.37
CA GLY A 14 6.82 -1.65 8.28
C GLY A 14 5.68 -0.66 8.58
N GLY A 15 5.12 -0.06 7.54
CA GLY A 15 3.92 0.77 7.63
C GLY A 15 4.01 2.12 6.93
N LYS A 16 2.91 2.88 7.02
CA LYS A 16 2.79 4.20 6.38
C LYS A 16 3.37 5.31 7.24
N LEU A 17 4.16 6.18 6.62
CA LEU A 17 4.67 7.43 7.17
C LEU A 17 3.84 8.58 6.61
N ALA A 18 3.15 9.31 7.49
CA ALA A 18 2.43 10.55 7.19
C ALA A 18 1.52 10.51 5.95
N ASP A 19 0.96 9.35 5.60
CA ASP A 19 0.15 9.15 4.39
C ASP A 19 0.87 9.51 3.07
N THR A 20 2.20 9.48 3.06
CA THR A 20 3.00 9.77 1.86
C THR A 20 3.75 8.55 1.38
N LEU A 21 4.39 7.81 2.28
CA LEU A 21 5.23 6.65 1.95
C LEU A 21 4.83 5.43 2.79
N VAL A 22 5.05 4.25 2.26
CA VAL A 22 4.89 2.97 2.95
C VAL A 22 6.19 2.20 2.85
N TYR A 23 6.73 1.81 4.01
CA TYR A 23 7.92 0.99 4.15
C TYR A 23 7.52 -0.46 4.40
N GLY A 24 8.29 -1.39 3.86
CA GLY A 24 8.13 -2.81 4.13
C GLY A 24 9.33 -3.60 3.62
N ASP A 25 9.34 -4.89 3.91
CA ASP A 25 10.32 -5.83 3.40
C ASP A 25 9.66 -6.84 2.45
N TRP A 26 10.42 -7.35 1.50
CA TRP A 26 10.02 -8.47 0.66
C TRP A 26 11.19 -9.40 0.48
N LYS A 27 11.08 -10.62 1.02
CA LYS A 27 12.15 -11.64 0.96
C LYS A 27 13.50 -11.10 1.48
N GLY A 28 13.46 -10.27 2.54
CA GLY A 28 14.66 -9.66 3.12
C GLY A 28 15.21 -8.46 2.35
N ILE A 29 14.49 -7.96 1.34
CA ILE A 29 14.82 -6.73 0.62
C ILE A 29 13.87 -5.64 1.11
N ASP A 30 14.41 -4.59 1.71
CA ASP A 30 13.65 -3.41 2.11
C ASP A 30 13.18 -2.63 0.87
N TRP A 31 11.90 -2.24 0.86
CA TRP A 31 11.30 -1.46 -0.20
C TRP A 31 10.47 -0.31 0.35
N VAL A 32 10.31 0.72 -0.49
CA VAL A 32 9.47 1.89 -0.21
C VAL A 32 8.56 2.13 -1.40
N ARG A 33 7.29 2.43 -1.14
CA ARG A 33 6.32 2.86 -2.16
C ARG A 33 5.54 4.07 -1.70
N GLN A 34 4.95 4.78 -2.66
CA GLN A 34 3.99 5.84 -2.36
C GLN A 34 2.74 5.26 -1.68
N TYR A 35 2.24 5.97 -0.67
CA TYR A 35 0.93 5.68 -0.09
C TYR A 35 -0.15 6.09 -1.09
N VAL A 36 -0.97 5.11 -1.49
CA VAL A 36 -2.12 5.32 -2.37
C VAL A 36 -3.33 4.68 -1.70
N ILE A 37 -4.43 5.43 -1.65
CA ILE A 37 -5.74 4.89 -1.25
C ILE A 37 -6.39 4.33 -2.52
N PRO A 38 -6.57 3.00 -2.63
CA PRO A 38 -7.17 2.42 -3.81
C PRO A 38 -8.64 2.85 -3.92
N ALA A 39 -9.04 3.29 -5.10
CA ALA A 39 -10.42 3.60 -5.42
C ALA A 39 -11.03 2.45 -6.23
N ASN A 40 -12.26 2.08 -5.90
CA ASN A 40 -13.08 1.17 -6.70
C ASN A 40 -14.37 1.90 -7.12
N PRO A 41 -14.31 2.75 -8.14
CA PRO A 41 -15.51 3.43 -8.63
C PRO A 41 -16.53 2.41 -9.17
N LYS A 42 -17.75 2.88 -9.42
CA LYS A 42 -18.83 2.09 -10.04
C LYS A 42 -19.29 2.79 -11.32
N THR A 43 -18.37 3.02 -12.26
CA THR A 43 -18.72 3.65 -13.54
C THR A 43 -19.54 2.69 -14.41
N ALA A 44 -20.23 3.23 -15.42
CA ALA A 44 -21.00 2.43 -16.38
C ALA A 44 -20.12 1.36 -17.04
N ASP A 45 -18.98 1.75 -17.61
CA ASP A 45 -18.03 0.86 -18.27
C ASP A 45 -17.50 -0.25 -17.34
N GLN A 46 -17.31 0.06 -16.05
CA GLN A 46 -16.89 -0.93 -15.07
C GLN A 46 -17.99 -1.94 -14.75
N GLN A 47 -19.26 -1.52 -14.73
CA GLN A 47 -20.38 -2.44 -14.55
C GLN A 47 -20.60 -3.29 -15.80
N GLU A 48 -20.47 -2.71 -16.99
CA GLU A 48 -20.53 -3.43 -18.26
C GLU A 48 -19.49 -4.55 -18.30
N GLN A 49 -18.22 -4.22 -18.01
CA GLN A 49 -17.17 -5.23 -17.99
C GLN A 49 -17.39 -6.34 -16.95
N ARG A 50 -17.93 -6.00 -15.77
CA ARG A 50 -18.28 -6.98 -14.72
C ARG A 50 -19.46 -7.86 -15.12
N GLY A 51 -20.40 -7.31 -15.89
CA GLY A 51 -21.59 -8.00 -16.37
C GLY A 51 -21.29 -9.13 -17.36
N PHE A 52 -20.16 -9.10 -18.06
CA PHE A 52 -19.79 -10.19 -18.99
C PHE A 52 -19.45 -11.52 -18.31
N PHE A 53 -19.17 -11.53 -17.00
CA PHE A 53 -18.78 -12.72 -16.25
C PHE A 53 -19.91 -13.31 -15.38
N LEU A 54 -21.13 -12.78 -15.47
CA LEU A 54 -22.33 -13.25 -14.76
C LEU A 54 -23.29 -13.96 -15.72
#